data_AF-A0A6B0X5K3-F1
#
_entry.id   AF-A0A6B0X5K3-F1
#
_cell.length_a   1.000
_cell.length_b   1.000
_cell.length_c   1.000
_cell.angle_alpha   90.00
_cell.angle_beta   90.00
_cell.angle_gamma   90.00
#
_symmetry.space_group_name_H-M   'P 1'
#
loop_
_entity.id
_entity.type
_entity.pdbx_description
1 polymer ?
#
loop_
_entity_poly.entity_id
_entity_poly.type
_entity_poly.pdbx_seq_one_letter_code
_entity_poly.pdbx_strand_id
1 'polypeptide(L)'
;MNEFLIDTNIYSHAMRAEPAVVSLLRRASRIVLSSISIGELLSGFKGGTQERKNREELAEFLDTRRVSICGVSEDTAEFYAEILNGLRNAGTPIPTNDIWIAAQAMEHGLRLVSIDRHFASVAGLLLLSPEASVPQGDNGEPDEQPGS
;
A
#
# COMPACT_ATOMS: atom_id res chain seq x y z
N MET A 1 -13.46 9.43 2.28
CA MET A 1 -12.51 9.55 1.14
C MET A 1 -11.62 8.31 1.15
N ASN A 2 -11.13 7.84 -0.01
CA ASN A 2 -10.27 6.65 -0.09
C ASN A 2 -8.80 7.10 -0.08
N GLU A 3 -8.24 7.24 1.11
CA GLU A 3 -6.84 7.61 1.30
C GLU A 3 -6.05 6.38 1.73
N PHE A 4 -4.98 6.10 1.01
CA PHE A 4 -4.21 4.87 1.15
C PHE A 4 -2.77 5.17 1.50
N LEU A 5 -2.22 4.47 2.49
CA LEU A 5 -0.78 4.32 2.63
C LEU A 5 -0.37 3.08 1.83
N ILE A 6 0.67 3.16 1.01
CA ILE A 6 1.18 2.01 0.25
C ILE A 6 2.59 1.66 0.73
N ASP A 7 2.92 0.37 0.73
CA ASP A 7 4.27 -0.12 1.00
C ASP A 7 5.12 -0.23 -0.29
N THR A 8 6.34 -0.74 -0.15
CA THR A 8 7.27 -0.94 -1.26
C THR A 8 6.80 -1.97 -2.27
N ASN A 9 6.09 -3.00 -1.82
CA ASN A 9 5.53 -4.03 -2.69
C ASN A 9 4.46 -3.43 -3.58
N ILE A 10 3.48 -2.73 -3.02
CA ILE A 10 2.40 -2.10 -3.78
C ILE A 10 2.94 -1.06 -4.78
N TYR A 11 3.93 -0.25 -4.38
CA TYR A 11 4.62 0.63 -5.33
C TYR A 11 5.23 -0.15 -6.50
N SER A 12 5.97 -1.22 -6.21
CA SER A 12 6.65 -2.03 -7.23
C SER A 12 5.66 -2.70 -8.19
N HIS A 13 4.54 -3.22 -7.67
CA HIS A 13 3.48 -3.80 -8.48
C HIS A 13 2.75 -2.75 -9.33
N ALA A 14 2.55 -1.54 -8.83
CA ALA A 14 1.99 -0.43 -9.60
C ALA A 14 2.91 -0.04 -10.77
N MET A 15 4.22 0.03 -10.56
CA MET A 15 5.20 0.34 -11.61
C MET A 15 5.28 -0.77 -12.69
N ARG A 16 4.94 -2.01 -12.33
CA ARG A 16 4.79 -3.14 -13.27
C ARG A 16 3.43 -3.18 -13.96
N ALA A 17 2.59 -2.16 -13.76
CA ALA A 17 1.25 -2.05 -14.30
C ALA A 17 0.33 -3.23 -13.94
N GLU A 18 0.48 -3.79 -12.74
CA GLU A 18 -0.36 -4.91 -12.32
C GLU A 18 -1.84 -4.48 -12.21
N PRO A 19 -2.77 -5.13 -12.94
CA PRO A 19 -4.14 -4.63 -13.09
C PRO A 19 -4.89 -4.42 -11.76
N ALA A 20 -4.78 -5.35 -10.82
CA ALA A 20 -5.46 -5.28 -9.53
C ALA A 20 -4.98 -4.07 -8.70
N VAL A 21 -3.66 -3.87 -8.64
CA VAL A 21 -3.03 -2.76 -7.92
C VAL A 21 -3.36 -1.43 -8.59
N VAL A 22 -3.20 -1.33 -9.92
CA VAL A 22 -3.51 -0.09 -10.66
C VAL A 22 -4.98 0.28 -10.50
N SER A 23 -5.90 -0.68 -10.63
CA SER A 23 -7.34 -0.45 -10.46
C SER A 23 -7.66 0.05 -9.05
N LEU A 24 -7.08 -0.55 -8.02
CA LEU A 24 -7.25 -0.12 -6.64
C LEU A 24 -6.70 1.31 -6.43
N LEU A 25 -5.47 1.58 -6.86
CA LEU A 25 -4.85 2.89 -6.68
C LEU A 25 -5.54 3.99 -7.48
N ARG A 26 -6.19 3.70 -8.61
CA ARG A 26 -7.01 4.68 -9.35
C ARG A 26 -8.22 5.17 -8.56
N ARG A 27 -8.75 4.36 -7.64
CA ARG A 27 -9.88 4.72 -6.76
C ARG A 27 -9.47 5.56 -5.55
N ALA A 28 -8.16 5.74 -5.35
CA ALA A 28 -7.62 6.51 -4.24
C ALA A 28 -7.72 8.02 -4.53
N SER A 29 -8.33 8.76 -3.61
CA SER A 29 -8.31 10.23 -3.63
C SER A 29 -6.95 10.79 -3.24
N ARG A 30 -6.22 10.06 -2.40
CA ARG A 30 -4.84 10.37 -1.99
C ARG A 30 -4.07 9.07 -1.79
N ILE A 31 -2.81 9.08 -2.19
CA ILE A 31 -1.84 8.03 -1.96
C ILE A 31 -0.73 8.62 -1.07
N VAL A 32 -0.39 7.91 -0.02
CA VAL A 32 0.66 8.28 0.92
C VAL A 32 1.74 7.22 0.84
N LEU A 33 3.00 7.66 0.72
CA LEU A 33 4.16 6.79 0.76
C LEU A 33 4.94 7.06 2.05
N SER A 34 5.29 6.00 2.76
CA SER A 34 6.14 6.11 3.94
C SER A 34 7.58 6.49 3.55
N SER A 35 8.20 7.38 4.32
CA SER A 35 9.64 7.64 4.22
C SER A 35 10.50 6.37 4.45
N ILE A 36 10.01 5.41 5.23
CA ILE A 36 10.64 4.11 5.47
C ILE A 36 10.60 3.27 4.18
N SER A 37 9.44 3.19 3.54
CA SER A 37 9.31 2.52 2.24
C SER A 37 10.16 3.19 1.15
N ILE A 38 10.26 4.52 1.15
CA ILE A 38 11.18 5.23 0.25
C ILE A 38 12.63 4.81 0.53
N GLY A 39 13.04 4.71 1.79
CA GLY A 39 14.38 4.24 2.16
C GLY A 39 14.69 2.84 1.62
N GLU A 40 13.72 1.92 1.75
CA GLU A 40 13.82 0.56 1.20
C GLU A 40 13.93 0.55 -0.33
N LEU A 41 13.10 1.33 -1.02
CA LEU A 41 13.17 1.48 -2.49
C LEU A 41 14.54 1.99 -2.92
N LEU A 42 15.02 3.07 -2.30
CA LEU A 42 16.32 3.67 -2.61
C LEU A 42 17.49 2.70 -2.35
N SER A 43 17.40 1.89 -1.29
CA SER A 43 18.35 0.82 -1.02
C SER A 43 18.33 -0.25 -2.12
N GLY A 44 17.14 -0.72 -2.50
CA GLY A 44 16.97 -1.68 -3.59
C GLY A 44 17.47 -1.15 -4.94
N PHE A 45 17.26 0.13 -5.23
CA PHE A 45 17.74 0.76 -6.46
C PHE A 45 19.27 0.77 -6.52
N LYS A 46 19.95 1.07 -5.41
CA LYS A 46 21.42 1.04 -5.31
C LYS A 46 22.00 -0.37 -5.49
N GLY A 47 21.26 -1.39 -5.08
CA GLY A 47 21.66 -2.79 -5.27
C GLY A 47 21.40 -3.34 -6.68
N GLY A 48 20.67 -2.60 -7.53
CA GLY A 48 20.28 -3.03 -8.88
C GLY A 48 21.13 -2.42 -10.00
N THR A 49 20.90 -2.87 -11.23
CA THR A 49 21.56 -2.34 -12.43
C THR A 49 20.88 -1.10 -13.03
N GLN A 50 19.65 -0.81 -12.60
CA GLN A 50 18.78 0.22 -13.17
C GLN A 50 18.55 1.42 -12.23
N GLU A 51 19.51 1.73 -11.32
CA GLU A 51 19.34 2.77 -10.28
C GLU A 51 18.78 4.09 -10.83
N ARG A 52 19.40 4.62 -11.90
CA ARG A 52 19.00 5.90 -12.50
C ARG A 52 17.53 5.89 -12.93
N LYS A 53 17.14 4.86 -13.68
CA LYS A 53 15.77 4.70 -14.19
C LYS A 53 14.77 4.59 -13.03
N ASN A 54 15.06 3.76 -12.03
CA ASN A 54 14.16 3.56 -10.90
C ASN A 54 13.99 4.82 -10.04
N ARG A 55 15.04 5.64 -9.92
CA ARG A 55 14.97 6.95 -9.24
C ARG A 55 14.13 7.95 -10.03
N GLU A 56 14.26 7.97 -11.35
CA GLU A 56 13.43 8.80 -12.24
C GLU A 56 11.95 8.42 -12.10
N GLU A 57 11.62 7.13 -12.18
CA GLU A 57 10.23 6.63 -11.99
C GLU A 57 9.67 6.98 -10.60
N LEU A 58 10.47 6.85 -9.54
CA LEU A 58 10.04 7.22 -8.19
C LEU A 58 9.80 8.73 -8.07
N ALA A 59 10.66 9.55 -8.67
CA ALA A 59 10.50 11.00 -8.66
C ALA A 59 9.21 11.43 -9.41
N GLU A 60 8.95 10.86 -10.57
CA GLU A 60 7.71 11.10 -11.34
C GLU A 60 6.46 10.67 -10.57
N PHE A 61 6.51 9.52 -9.90
CA PHE A 61 5.41 9.07 -9.04
C PHE A 61 5.14 10.05 -7.89
N LEU A 62 6.20 10.49 -7.20
CA LEU A 62 6.09 11.42 -6.06
C LEU A 62 5.63 12.83 -6.47
N ASP A 63 5.89 13.26 -7.71
CA ASP A 63 5.46 14.56 -8.23
C ASP A 63 3.96 14.59 -8.60
N THR A 64 3.28 13.44 -8.60
CA THR A 64 1.85 13.38 -8.89
C THR A 64 1.04 14.07 -7.79
N ARG A 65 0.13 15.00 -8.15
CA ARG A 65 -0.68 15.82 -7.20
C ARG A 65 -1.38 15.06 -6.06
N ARG A 66 -1.76 13.80 -6.29
CA ARG A 66 -2.48 12.97 -5.32
C ARG A 66 -1.56 12.14 -4.43
N VAL A 67 -0.24 12.25 -4.62
CA VAL A 67 0.78 11.53 -3.87
C VAL A 67 1.38 12.47 -2.82
N SER A 68 1.62 11.96 -1.62
CA SER A 68 2.32 12.67 -0.55
C SER A 68 3.17 11.71 0.26
N ILE A 69 4.11 12.24 1.04
CA ILE A 69 5.01 11.43 1.88
C ILE A 69 4.63 11.65 3.34
N CYS A 70 4.62 10.59 4.15
CA CYS A 70 4.60 10.70 5.61
C CYS A 70 5.96 10.33 6.21
N GLY A 71 6.38 11.10 7.22
CA GLY A 71 7.60 10.89 7.99
C GLY A 71 7.32 10.17 9.31
N VAL A 72 8.35 10.02 10.14
CA VAL A 72 8.20 9.56 11.53
C VAL A 72 8.07 10.78 12.43
N SER A 73 7.02 10.79 13.24
CA SER A 73 6.71 11.79 14.25
C SER A 73 6.78 11.19 15.66
N GLU A 74 6.56 12.01 16.69
CA GLU A 74 6.38 11.53 18.07
C GLU A 74 5.13 10.63 18.18
N ASP A 75 4.04 10.99 17.50
CA ASP A 75 2.81 10.18 17.45
C ASP A 75 3.07 8.83 16.76
N THR A 76 3.87 8.78 15.69
CA THR A 76 4.30 7.51 15.08
C THR A 76 5.00 6.61 16.11
N ALA A 77 5.83 7.19 16.98
CA ALA A 77 6.61 6.43 17.96
C ALA A 77 5.73 5.78 19.04
N GLU A 78 4.64 6.44 19.45
CA GLU A 78 3.65 5.86 20.37
C GLU A 78 2.97 4.63 19.73
N PHE A 79 2.46 4.76 18.50
CA PHE A 79 1.88 3.63 17.78
C PHE A 79 2.90 2.50 17.55
N TYR A 80 4.15 2.83 17.24
CA TYR A 80 5.21 1.82 17.10
C TYR A 80 5.40 1.03 18.39
N ALA A 81 5.45 1.70 19.54
CA ALA A 81 5.65 1.05 20.84
C ALA A 81 4.46 0.13 21.18
N GLU A 82 3.24 0.59 20.93
CA GLU A 82 2.02 -0.21 21.11
C GLU A 82 2.02 -1.46 20.23
N ILE A 83 2.29 -1.30 18.94
CA ILE A 83 2.33 -2.41 17.97
C ILE A 83 3.42 -3.41 18.36
N LEU A 84 4.64 -2.95 18.63
CA LEU A 84 5.77 -3.82 18.98
C LEU A 84 5.47 -4.64 20.25
N ASN A 85 4.90 -4.01 21.28
CA ASN A 85 4.53 -4.72 22.51
C ASN A 85 3.38 -5.70 22.26
N GLY A 86 2.38 -5.31 21.46
CA GLY A 86 1.28 -6.19 21.05
C GLY A 86 1.79 -7.44 20.34
N LEU A 87 2.66 -7.28 19.35
CA LEU A 87 3.27 -8.39 18.58
C LEU A 87 4.14 -9.30 19.47
N ARG A 88 4.90 -8.72 20.41
CA ARG A 88 5.70 -9.47 21.38
C ARG A 88 4.82 -10.33 22.30
N ASN A 89 3.75 -9.75 22.83
CA ASN A 89 2.81 -10.46 23.69
C ASN A 89 2.06 -11.57 22.94
N ALA A 90 1.77 -11.36 21.65
CA ALA A 90 1.13 -12.35 20.79
C ALA A 90 2.10 -13.42 20.24
N GLY A 91 3.42 -13.24 20.36
CA GLY A 91 4.42 -14.16 19.81
C GLY A 91 4.52 -14.12 18.28
N THR A 92 4.15 -13.01 17.65
CA THR A 92 4.11 -12.83 16.19
C THR A 92 5.02 -11.69 15.73
N PRO A 93 6.35 -11.82 15.86
CA PRO A 93 7.26 -10.75 15.43
C PRO A 93 7.18 -10.55 13.91
N ILE A 94 7.24 -9.29 13.49
CA ILE A 94 7.34 -8.87 12.08
C ILE A 94 8.59 -8.00 11.89
N PRO A 95 9.06 -7.77 10.65
CA PRO A 95 10.18 -6.86 10.38
C PRO A 95 9.98 -5.46 10.97
N THR A 96 11.06 -4.86 11.49
CA THR A 96 11.01 -3.54 12.15
C THR A 96 10.46 -2.43 11.25
N ASN A 97 10.77 -2.45 9.95
CA ASN A 97 10.26 -1.45 9.01
C ASN A 97 8.74 -1.58 8.81
N ASP A 98 8.21 -2.81 8.79
CA ASP A 98 6.75 -3.04 8.73
C ASP A 98 6.05 -2.45 9.95
N ILE A 99 6.66 -2.53 11.13
CA ILE A 99 6.12 -1.89 12.35
C ILE A 99 6.03 -0.37 12.19
N TRP A 100 7.07 0.27 11.66
CA TRP A 100 7.04 1.71 11.40
C TRP A 100 5.99 2.10 10.35
N ILE A 101 5.89 1.34 9.26
CA ILE A 101 4.90 1.58 8.20
C ILE A 101 3.47 1.43 8.75
N ALA A 102 3.22 0.39 9.56
CA ALA A 102 1.94 0.19 10.23
C ALA A 102 1.62 1.33 11.21
N ALA A 103 2.61 1.79 11.99
CA ALA A 103 2.44 2.90 12.91
C ALA A 103 2.07 4.20 12.19
N GLN A 104 2.71 4.51 11.06
CA GLN A 104 2.36 5.69 10.25
C GLN A 104 0.95 5.58 9.65
N ALA A 105 0.52 4.38 9.28
CA ALA A 105 -0.84 4.16 8.81
C ALA A 105 -1.86 4.41 9.94
N MET A 106 -1.57 3.95 11.16
CA MET A 106 -2.43 4.15 12.33
C MET A 106 -2.49 5.61 12.77
N GLU A 107 -1.35 6.31 12.85
CA GLU A 107 -1.27 7.73 13.17
C GLU A 107 -2.16 8.59 12.27
N HIS A 108 -2.11 8.34 10.96
CA HIS A 108 -2.86 9.13 9.99
C HIS A 108 -4.28 8.59 9.72
N GLY A 109 -4.70 7.51 10.38
CA GLY A 109 -5.99 6.86 10.14
C GLY A 109 -6.16 6.34 8.71
N LEU A 110 -5.06 5.95 8.07
CA LEU A 110 -5.02 5.51 6.68
C LEU A 110 -5.22 4.00 6.57
N ARG A 111 -5.81 3.58 5.45
CA ARG A 111 -5.80 2.16 5.08
C ARG A 111 -4.43 1.83 4.50
N LEU A 112 -3.73 0.87 5.10
CA LEU A 112 -2.51 0.32 4.52
C LEU A 112 -2.89 -0.63 3.40
N VAL A 113 -2.45 -0.34 2.18
CA VAL A 113 -2.54 -1.28 1.07
C VAL A 113 -1.26 -2.10 1.06
N SER A 114 -1.40 -3.41 1.20
CA SER A 114 -0.28 -4.35 1.14
C SER A 114 -0.73 -5.75 0.70
N ILE A 115 0.22 -6.50 0.15
CA ILE A 115 0.10 -7.95 -0.10
C ILE A 115 0.92 -8.76 0.92
N ASP A 116 1.62 -8.10 1.85
CA ASP A 116 2.39 -8.76 2.89
C ASP A 116 1.47 -9.20 4.03
N ARG A 117 1.52 -10.50 4.34
CA ARG A 117 0.77 -11.12 5.43
C ARG A 117 1.23 -10.66 6.80
N HIS A 118 2.43 -10.10 6.96
CA HIS A 118 2.93 -9.59 8.24
C HIS A 118 1.98 -8.59 8.87
N PHE A 119 1.41 -7.69 8.06
CA PHE A 119 0.50 -6.66 8.55
C PHE A 119 -0.80 -7.20 9.13
N ALA A 120 -1.20 -8.43 8.78
CA ALA A 120 -2.38 -9.09 9.37
C ALA A 120 -2.19 -9.41 10.86
N SER A 121 -0.95 -9.43 11.37
CA SER A 121 -0.64 -9.60 12.79
C SER A 121 -0.75 -8.31 13.60
N VAL A 122 -0.89 -7.15 12.96
CA VAL A 122 -0.98 -5.85 13.65
C VAL A 122 -2.44 -5.57 14.03
N ALA A 123 -2.73 -5.63 15.32
CA ALA A 123 -4.07 -5.34 15.85
C ALA A 123 -4.47 -3.88 15.59
N GLY A 124 -5.71 -3.68 15.12
CA GLY A 124 -6.26 -2.34 14.86
C GLY A 124 -5.81 -1.69 13.54
N LEU A 125 -4.89 -2.32 12.79
CA LEU A 125 -4.45 -1.80 11.50
C LEU A 125 -5.54 -2.00 10.43
N LEU A 126 -5.87 -0.93 9.71
CA LEU A 126 -6.79 -0.99 8.58
C LEU A 126 -6.07 -1.51 7.33
N LEU A 127 -6.04 -2.83 7.16
CA LEU A 127 -5.40 -3.49 6.03
C LEU A 127 -6.34 -3.64 4.83
N LEU A 128 -5.84 -3.33 3.63
CA LEU A 128 -6.53 -3.55 2.36
C LEU A 128 -5.60 -4.30 1.40
N SER A 129 -6.08 -5.39 0.82
CA SER A 129 -5.33 -6.10 -0.23
C SER A 129 -5.92 -5.77 -1.61
N PRO A 130 -5.09 -5.66 -2.66
CA PRO A 130 -5.58 -5.60 -4.03
C PRO A 130 -6.29 -6.90 -4.38
N GLU A 131 -7.60 -6.87 -4.52
CA GLU A 131 -8.36 -8.02 -5.04
C GLU A 131 -8.23 -8.06 -6.57
N ALA A 132 -8.07 -9.27 -7.13
CA ALA A 132 -8.24 -9.46 -8.55
C ALA A 132 -9.67 -9.02 -8.91
N SER A 133 -9.79 -8.05 -9.80
CA SER A 133 -11.09 -7.73 -10.40
C SER A 133 -11.61 -8.98 -11.08
N VAL A 134 -12.63 -9.61 -10.48
CA VAL A 134 -13.47 -10.57 -11.20
C VAL A 134 -14.03 -9.78 -12.38
N PRO A 135 -13.76 -10.16 -13.64
CA PRO A 135 -14.45 -9.54 -14.75
C PRO A 135 -15.94 -9.73 -14.48
N GLN A 136 -16.68 -8.64 -14.29
CA GLN A 136 -18.14 -8.72 -14.31
C GLN A 136 -18.49 -9.32 -15.67
N GLY A 137 -18.90 -10.57 -15.67
CA GLY A 137 -19.45 -11.22 -16.84
C GLY A 137 -20.59 -10.34 -17.32
N ASP A 138 -20.42 -9.84 -18.53
CA ASP A 138 -21.51 -9.33 -19.34
C ASP A 138 -22.46 -10.52 -19.57
N ASN A 139 -23.35 -10.75 -18.61
CA ASN A 139 -24.51 -11.59 -18.81
C ASN A 139 -25.43 -10.79 -19.72
N GLY A 140 -25.14 -10.81 -21.02
CA GLY A 140 -26.10 -10.44 -22.04
C GLY A 140 -27.36 -11.26 -21.78
N GLU A 141 -28.39 -10.60 -21.25
CA GLU A 141 -29.74 -11.14 -21.24
C GLU A 141 -30.11 -11.49 -22.68
N PRO A 142 -30.65 -12.69 -22.95
CA PRO A 142 -31.23 -12.96 -24.24
C PRO A 142 -32.49 -12.09 -24.37
N ASP A 143 -32.52 -11.33 -25.46
CA ASP A 143 -33.63 -10.49 -25.89
C ASP A 143 -34.88 -11.38 -26.12
N GLU A 144 -35.69 -11.57 -25.07
CA GLU A 144 -37.03 -12.15 -25.21
C GLU A 144 -37.94 -11.12 -25.88
N GLN A 145 -38.04 -11.22 -27.21
CA GLN A 145 -39.09 -10.54 -27.97
C GLN A 145 -40.47 -11.11 -27.61
N PRO A 146 -41.48 -10.28 -27.29
CA PRO A 146 -42.85 -10.73 -27.27
C PRO A 146 -43.46 -10.60 -28.67
N GLY A 147 -44.04 -11.69 -29.17
CA GLY A 147 -45.18 -11.61 -30.10
C GLY A 147 -45.00 -12.32 -31.44
N SER A 148 -45.68 -13.46 -31.59
CA SER A 148 -46.93 -13.57 -32.38
C SER A 148 -47.59 -14.93 -32.12
#